data_AF-A0A9N8N6X0-F1
#
_entry.id   AF-A0A9N8N6X0-F1
#
_cell.length_a   1.000
_cell.length_b   1.000
_cell.length_c   1.000
_cell.angle_alpha   90.00
_cell.angle_beta   90.00
_cell.angle_gamma   90.00
#
_symmetry.space_group_name_H-M   'P 1'
#
loop_
_entity.id
_entity.type
_entity.pdbx_description
1 polymer ?
#
loop_
_entity_poly.entity_id
_entity_poly.type
_entity_poly.pdbx_seq_one_letter_code
_entity_poly.pdbx_strand_id
1 'polypeptide(L)' 'MGMDKKQAAVMAVIELETKLHFDRDHDGARTLTQPDCDSARASVDAAGHLRPSIVHSTLLFHIERAGRWLAGRGTQG' A
#
# COMPACT_ATOMS: atom_id res chain seq x y z
N MET A 1 -21.23 3.28 7.14
CA MET A 1 -20.46 2.05 7.41
C MET A 1 -19.77 1.44 6.19
N GLY A 2 -20.39 1.34 5.00
CA GLY A 2 -19.71 0.83 3.80
C GLY A 2 -18.82 1.85 3.07
N MET A 3 -19.19 3.14 3.10
CA MET A 3 -18.40 4.21 2.47
C MET A 3 -17.08 4.46 3.21
N ASP A 4 -17.10 4.37 4.54
CA ASP A 4 -15.95 4.56 5.42
C ASP A 4 -14.85 3.53 5.14
N LYS A 5 -15.22 2.26 4.96
CA LYS A 5 -14.28 1.17 4.61
C LYS A 5 -13.68 1.35 3.23
N LYS A 6 -14.45 1.85 2.25
CA LYS A 6 -13.88 2.23 0.95
C LYS A 6 -12.87 3.35 1.18
N GLN A 7 -13.27 4.48 1.73
CA GLN A 7 -12.35 5.60 1.90
C GLN A 7 -11.06 5.21 2.65
N ALA A 8 -11.16 4.42 3.71
CA ALA A 8 -10.02 3.87 4.44
C ALA A 8 -9.07 3.05 3.55
N ALA A 9 -9.58 2.15 2.71
CA ALA A 9 -8.75 1.36 1.80
C ALA A 9 -7.99 2.20 0.76
N VAL A 10 -8.61 3.27 0.25
CA VAL A 10 -7.92 4.19 -0.69
C VAL A 10 -6.89 5.04 0.05
N MET A 11 -7.25 5.59 1.21
CA MET A 11 -6.32 6.37 2.04
C MET A 11 -5.08 5.56 2.43
N ALA A 12 -5.26 4.30 2.86
CA ALA A 12 -4.14 3.43 3.23
C ALA A 12 -3.17 3.19 2.06
N VAL A 13 -3.69 3.04 0.83
CA VAL A 13 -2.83 2.89 -0.35
C VAL A 13 -2.16 4.20 -0.75
N ILE A 14 -2.84 5.35 -0.65
CA ILE A 14 -2.24 6.67 -0.90
C ILE A 14 -1.10 6.96 0.07
N GLU A 15 -1.28 6.65 1.36
CA GLU A 15 -0.23 6.78 2.37
C GLU A 15 0.96 5.88 2.05
N LEU A 16 0.69 4.63 1.65
CA LEU A 16 1.73 3.67 1.26
C LEU A 16 2.53 4.16 0.04
N GLU A 17 1.87 4.66 -1.00
CA GLU A 17 2.52 5.21 -2.19
C GLU A 17 3.31 6.49 -1.88
N THR A 18 2.79 7.32 -0.98
CA THR A 18 3.49 8.52 -0.51
C THR A 18 4.78 8.15 0.19
N LYS A 19 4.73 7.19 1.14
CA LYS A 19 5.92 6.66 1.81
C LYS A 19 6.92 6.11 0.79
N LEU A 20 6.46 5.29 -0.16
CA LEU A 20 7.30 4.72 -1.22
C LEU A 20 7.97 5.81 -2.07
N HIS A 21 7.25 6.88 -2.42
CA HIS A 21 7.80 7.98 -3.21
C HIS A 21 8.88 8.75 -2.45
N PHE A 22 8.61 9.14 -1.20
CA PHE A 22 9.60 9.77 -0.33
C PHE A 22 10.84 8.90 -0.15
N ASP A 23 10.65 7.61 0.09
CA ASP A 23 11.71 6.66 0.34
C ASP A 23 12.59 6.36 -0.90
N ARG A 24 12.08 6.64 -2.12
CA ARG A 24 12.82 6.55 -3.38
C ARG A 24 13.56 7.84 -3.73
N ASP A 25 12.97 8.99 -3.44
CA ASP A 25 13.49 10.29 -3.87
C ASP A 25 14.40 10.95 -2.81
N HIS A 26 14.21 10.66 -1.53
CA HIS A 26 14.95 11.25 -0.41
C HIS A 26 15.93 10.27 0.27
N ASP A 27 16.70 9.53 -0.54
CA ASP A 27 17.88 8.75 -0.11
C ASP A 27 17.64 7.84 1.12
N GLY A 28 16.45 7.27 1.22
CA GLY A 28 16.15 6.25 2.21
C GLY A 28 15.86 6.76 3.61
N ALA A 29 14.92 7.71 3.75
CA ALA A 29 14.25 7.96 5.03
C ALA A 29 13.65 6.68 5.68
N ARG A 30 13.62 5.55 4.95
CA ARG A 30 13.28 4.19 5.41
C ARG A 30 11.97 4.18 6.20
N THR A 31 11.05 5.03 5.77
CA THR A 31 9.73 5.23 6.37
C THR A 31 8.74 4.16 5.94
N LEU A 32 8.97 3.53 4.77
CA LEU A 32 8.18 2.42 4.29
C LEU A 32 8.65 1.10 4.93
N THR A 33 7.73 0.41 5.58
CA THR A 33 7.98 -0.86 6.27
C THR A 33 7.02 -1.96 5.82
N GLN A 34 7.32 -3.22 6.16
CA GLN A 34 6.46 -4.36 5.85
C GLN A 34 5.07 -4.24 6.53
N PRO A 35 4.98 -3.83 7.81
CA PRO A 35 3.68 -3.55 8.45
C PRO A 35 2.81 -2.53 7.72
N ASP A 36 3.39 -1.57 7.00
CA ASP A 36 2.61 -0.62 6.18
C ASP A 36 1.92 -1.34 5.01
N CYS A 37 2.63 -2.26 4.35
CA CYS A 37 2.09 -3.06 3.27
C CYS A 37 0.97 -3.99 3.79
N ASP A 38 1.20 -4.63 4.95
CA ASP A 38 0.24 -5.55 5.56
C ASP A 38 -1.03 -4.81 6.02
N SER A 39 -0.87 -3.62 6.60
CA SER A 39 -1.99 -2.77 7.05
C SER A 39 -2.83 -2.25 5.88
N ALA A 40 -2.19 -1.83 4.78
CA ALA A 40 -2.87 -1.44 3.56
C ALA A 40 -3.64 -2.63 2.95
N ARG A 41 -3.05 -3.83 2.94
CA ARG A 41 -3.71 -5.05 2.45
C ARG A 41 -4.94 -5.39 3.26
N ALA A 42 -4.84 -5.40 4.60
CA ALA A 42 -5.98 -5.64 5.48
C ALA A 42 -7.13 -4.65 5.23
N SER A 43 -6.79 -3.38 4.98
CA SER A 43 -7.79 -2.34 4.67
C SER A 43 -8.48 -2.57 3.33
N VAL A 44 -7.73 -2.97 2.29
CA VAL A 44 -8.27 -3.32 0.96
C VAL A 44 -9.16 -4.57 1.03
N ASP A 45 -8.71 -5.62 1.72
CA ASP A 45 -9.46 -6.87 1.87
C ASP A 45 -10.77 -6.64 2.65
N ALA A 46 -10.73 -5.83 3.72
CA ALA A 46 -11.92 -5.43 4.49
C ALA A 46 -12.93 -4.64 3.65
N ALA A 47 -12.50 -3.98 2.58
CA ALA A 47 -13.33 -3.23 1.64
C ALA A 47 -13.69 -4.01 0.36
N GLY A 48 -13.15 -5.23 0.16
CA GLY A 48 -13.23 -5.97 -1.10
C GLY A 48 -14.66 -6.23 -1.58
N HIS A 49 -15.55 -6.64 -0.67
CA HIS A 49 -16.97 -6.87 -0.96
C HIS A 49 -17.76 -5.60 -1.33
N LEU A 50 -17.18 -4.41 -1.16
CA LEU A 50 -17.84 -3.13 -1.39
C LEU A 50 -17.37 -2.45 -2.68
N ARG A 51 -16.37 -2.99 -3.39
CA ARG A 51 -15.70 -2.32 -4.52
C ARG A 51 -15.85 -3.10 -5.83
N PRO A 52 -15.89 -2.42 -6.99
CA PRO A 52 -15.69 -3.07 -8.27
C PRO A 52 -14.35 -3.82 -8.30
N SER A 53 -14.32 -4.99 -8.93
CA SER A 53 -13.14 -5.86 -9.00
C SER A 53 -11.90 -5.15 -9.54
N ILE A 54 -12.06 -4.28 -10.55
CA ILE A 54 -10.99 -3.46 -11.11
C ILE A 54 -10.31 -2.60 -10.04
N VAL A 55 -11.10 -1.91 -9.20
CA VAL A 55 -10.55 -1.02 -8.18
C VAL A 55 -9.82 -1.83 -7.11
N HIS A 56 -10.33 -3.00 -6.74
CA HIS A 56 -9.67 -3.89 -5.79
C HIS A 56 -8.32 -4.39 -6.32
N SER A 57 -8.28 -4.88 -7.56
CA SER A 57 -7.04 -5.37 -8.19
C SER A 57 -5.99 -4.26 -8.36
N THR A 58 -6.41 -3.05 -8.73
CA THR A 58 -5.49 -1.90 -8.80
C THR A 58 -4.87 -1.60 -7.44
N LEU A 59 -5.66 -1.51 -6.37
CA LEU A 59 -5.13 -1.24 -5.03
C LEU A 59 -4.14 -2.33 -4.56
N LEU A 60 -4.44 -3.61 -4.82
CA LEU A 60 -3.51 -4.70 -4.52
C LEU A 60 -2.21 -4.61 -5.32
N PHE A 61 -2.28 -4.23 -6.60
CA PHE A 61 -1.09 -4.03 -7.44
C PHE A 61 -0.14 -2.98 -6.85
N HIS A 62 -0.67 -1.86 -6.33
CA HIS A 62 0.13 -0.82 -5.67
C HIS A 62 0.82 -1.34 -4.40
N ILE A 63 0.09 -2.10 -3.57
CA ILE A 63 0.66 -2.72 -2.36
C ILE A 63 1.78 -3.71 -2.71
N GLU A 64 1.55 -4.57 -3.70
CA GLU A 64 2.57 -5.54 -4.14
C GLU A 64 3.80 -4.88 -4.74
N ARG A 65 3.62 -3.76 -5.46
CA ARG A 65 4.74 -2.97 -5.96
C ARG A 65 5.57 -2.39 -4.81
N ALA A 66 4.93 -1.84 -3.78
CA ALA A 66 5.61 -1.34 -2.60
C ALA A 66 6.36 -2.45 -1.85
N GLY A 67 5.73 -3.62 -1.67
CA GLY A 67 6.36 -4.79 -1.05
C GLY A 67 7.56 -5.32 -1.83
N ARG A 68 7.47 -5.41 -3.17
CA ARG A 68 8.61 -5.80 -4.03
C ARG A 68 9.77 -4.81 -3.90
N TRP A 69 9.47 -3.53 -3.87
CA TRP A 69 10.50 -2.51 -3.72
C TRP A 69 11.17 -2.59 -2.34
N LEU A 70 10.39 -2.80 -1.28
CA LEU A 70 10.90 -3.01 0.07
C LEU A 70 11.81 -4.26 0.15
N ALA A 71 11.41 -5.38 -0.46
CA ALA A 71 12.23 -6.59 -0.54
C ALA A 71 13.55 -6.35 -1.28
N GLY A 72 13.53 -5.56 -2.36
CA GLY A 72 14.73 -5.16 -3.12
C GLY A 72 15.68 -4.20 -2.39
N ARG A 73 15.25 -3.59 -1.27
CA ARG A 73 16.17 -2.85 -0.38
C ARG A 73 17.07 -3.79 0.42
N GLY A 74 16.59 -4.99 0.76
CA GLY A 74 17.36 -5.98 1.54
C GLY A 74 18.48 -6.66 0.76
N THR A 75 18.50 -6.53 -0.57
CA THR A 75 19.51 -7.14 -1.47
C THR A 75 20.62 -6.18 -1.90
N GLN A 76 20.58 -4.92 -1.46
CA GLN A 76 21.60 -3.89 -1.75
C GLN A 76 22.45 -3.54 -0.52
N GLY A 77 22.45 -4.41 0.51
CA GLY A 77 23.29 -4.30 1.71
C GLY A 77 24.48 -5.23 1.65
#